data_AF-A0A2C9T6S5-F1
#
_entry.id   AF-A0A2C9T6S5-F1
#
_cell.length_a   1.000
_cell.length_b   1.000
_cell.length_c   1.000
_cell.angle_alpha   90.00
_cell.angle_beta   90.00
_cell.angle_gamma   90.00
#
_symmetry.space_group_name_H-M   'P 1'
#
loop_
_entity.id
_entity.type
_entity.pdbx_description
1 polymer ?
#
loop_
_entity_poly.entity_id
_entity_poly.type
_entity_poly.pdbx_seq_one_letter_code
_entity_poly.pdbx_strand_id
1 'polypeptide(L)'
;MTVPAAPGSAFDLHPGDTNAIGRMLALLGDEWTLLIVRESLLGATKFSDFARLPISNAVLTSRLGSMVRDGLLDRQIYQQQPLRAGYLPTAECRQLWPVLISIWQWERTWVHDRSDELPLMRHRSCGQDFAPILRCEHCHAPTDALDIEARWGPSGGWARSVPQATTRKRLRTADSGAPGMFPQTMAIFGNRWSAAILGAAFLGTRRFSDFQARLKAPAALVADRLKLFCDIGILQAAAHPQRADWSEYHLTPKGLAFYPVVATAIDWAHTHYRGAEGPALVLTHRACHQAFIPQLACDHCGQTLTGNGIEVVPRGDTAPQHRDAPG
;
A
#
# COMPACT_ATOMS: atom_id res chain seq x y z
N MET A 1 -30.64 28.82 16.36
CA MET A 1 -30.28 27.53 16.98
C MET A 1 -29.73 26.63 15.89
N THR A 2 -28.41 26.64 15.72
CA THR A 2 -27.69 25.76 14.80
C THR A 2 -27.62 24.39 15.44
N VAL A 3 -28.28 23.41 14.82
CA VAL A 3 -28.13 21.99 15.16
C VAL A 3 -26.65 21.63 14.95
N PRO A 4 -25.94 21.09 15.96
CA PRO A 4 -24.56 20.64 15.74
C PRO A 4 -24.59 19.53 14.69
N ALA A 5 -23.75 19.68 13.64
CA ALA A 5 -23.56 18.65 12.64
C ALA A 5 -23.23 17.32 13.32
N ALA A 6 -23.87 16.23 12.88
CA ALA A 6 -23.50 14.88 13.32
C ALA A 6 -21.98 14.70 13.17
N PRO A 7 -21.31 13.98 14.09
CA PRO A 7 -19.89 13.70 13.92
C PRO A 7 -19.69 13.05 12.55
N GLY A 8 -18.92 13.71 11.69
CA GLY A 8 -18.63 13.23 10.34
C GLY A 8 -18.04 11.83 10.37
N SER A 9 -18.26 11.08 9.30
CA SER A 9 -17.59 9.80 9.09
C SER A 9 -16.07 9.97 9.26
N ALA A 10 -15.36 8.95 9.75
CA ALA A 10 -13.90 8.95 9.83
C ALA A 10 -13.20 9.22 8.47
N PHE A 11 -13.97 9.03 7.39
CA PHE A 11 -13.57 9.24 6.02
C PHE A 11 -13.99 10.58 5.41
N ASP A 12 -14.66 11.46 6.16
CA ASP A 12 -14.97 12.81 5.69
C ASP A 12 -13.71 13.69 5.71
N LEU A 13 -13.48 14.42 4.63
CA LEU A 13 -12.37 15.37 4.48
C LEU A 13 -12.89 16.80 4.49
N HIS A 14 -12.23 17.65 5.29
CA HIS A 14 -12.49 19.08 5.27
C HIS A 14 -11.74 19.77 4.12
N PRO A 15 -12.37 20.77 3.45
CA PRO A 15 -11.73 21.52 2.39
C PRO A 15 -10.43 22.19 2.84
N GLY A 16 -9.37 22.08 2.03
CA GLY A 16 -8.06 22.67 2.32
C GLY A 16 -7.15 21.87 3.27
N ASP A 17 -7.67 20.87 3.97
CA ASP A 17 -6.88 19.97 4.84
C ASP A 17 -6.14 18.89 4.03
N THR A 18 -5.51 17.94 4.73
CA THR A 18 -4.88 16.75 4.13
C THR A 18 -5.88 16.02 3.23
N ASN A 19 -5.51 15.79 1.96
CA ASN A 19 -6.38 15.15 0.99
C ASN A 19 -6.38 13.61 1.13
N ALA A 20 -7.18 12.93 0.30
CA ALA A 20 -7.34 11.47 0.33
C ALA A 20 -6.00 10.73 0.26
N ILE A 21 -5.07 11.18 -0.58
CA ILE A 21 -3.73 10.59 -0.71
C ILE A 21 -2.93 10.76 0.58
N GLY A 22 -2.95 11.96 1.18
CA GLY A 22 -2.23 12.19 2.44
C GLY A 22 -2.78 11.34 3.59
N ARG A 23 -4.11 11.15 3.67
CA ARG A 23 -4.74 10.27 4.68
C ARG A 23 -4.41 8.80 4.44
N MET A 24 -4.50 8.35 3.19
CA MET A 24 -4.08 7.01 2.76
C MET A 24 -2.61 6.74 3.11
N LEU A 25 -1.69 7.66 2.82
CA LEU A 25 -0.27 7.50 3.15
C LEU A 25 -0.01 7.44 4.65
N ALA A 26 -0.74 8.21 5.46
CA ALA A 26 -0.64 8.13 6.91
C ALA A 26 -1.11 6.76 7.45
N LEU A 27 -2.12 6.16 6.82
CA LEU A 27 -2.72 4.89 7.20
C LEU A 27 -1.90 3.68 6.73
N LEU A 28 -1.57 3.62 5.44
CA LEU A 28 -0.85 2.51 4.81
C LEU A 28 0.67 2.57 5.00
N GLY A 29 1.20 3.73 5.39
CA GLY A 29 2.60 3.87 5.80
C GLY A 29 2.93 3.29 7.17
N ASP A 30 1.93 2.76 7.89
CA ASP A 30 2.14 2.05 9.15
C ASP A 30 2.07 0.53 8.92
N GLU A 31 3.23 -0.12 9.08
CA GLU A 31 3.37 -1.57 8.93
C GLU A 31 2.37 -2.35 9.80
N TRP A 32 2.13 -1.90 11.03
CA TRP A 32 1.23 -2.58 11.95
C TRP A 32 -0.22 -2.51 11.46
N THR A 33 -0.62 -1.40 10.83
CA THR A 33 -1.94 -1.29 10.22
C THR A 33 -2.09 -2.34 9.12
N LEU A 34 -1.12 -2.47 8.20
CA LEU A 34 -1.18 -3.47 7.13
C LEU A 34 -1.25 -4.90 7.67
N LEU A 35 -0.45 -5.22 8.70
CA LEU A 35 -0.47 -6.54 9.33
C LEU A 35 -1.79 -6.82 10.03
N ILE A 36 -2.33 -5.87 10.78
CA ILE A 36 -3.63 -6.04 11.46
C ILE A 36 -4.76 -6.16 10.43
N VAL A 37 -4.76 -5.37 9.36
CA VAL A 37 -5.73 -5.51 8.25
C VAL A 37 -5.64 -6.92 7.67
N ARG A 38 -4.45 -7.40 7.31
CA ARG A 38 -4.27 -8.77 6.80
C ARG A 38 -4.86 -9.81 7.73
N GLU A 39 -4.47 -9.81 9.00
CA GLU A 39 -4.98 -10.81 9.96
C GLU A 39 -6.51 -10.71 10.09
N SER A 40 -7.07 -9.49 10.07
CA SER A 40 -8.52 -9.27 10.10
C SER A 40 -9.22 -9.87 8.87
N LEU A 41 -8.63 -9.74 7.68
CA LEU A 41 -9.16 -10.33 6.44
C LEU A 41 -9.03 -11.85 6.42
N LEU A 42 -8.04 -12.41 7.13
CA LEU A 42 -7.88 -13.85 7.36
C LEU A 42 -8.81 -14.38 8.48
N GLY A 43 -9.60 -13.51 9.13
CA GLY A 43 -10.61 -13.89 10.11
C GLY A 43 -10.20 -13.70 11.57
N ALA A 44 -9.07 -13.07 11.86
CA ALA A 44 -8.73 -12.65 13.22
C ALA A 44 -9.76 -11.62 13.71
N THR A 45 -10.34 -11.88 14.89
CA THR A 45 -11.37 -11.01 15.47
C THR A 45 -11.13 -10.70 16.93
N LYS A 46 -10.32 -11.49 17.63
CA LYS A 46 -10.03 -11.30 19.06
C LYS A 46 -8.65 -10.69 19.23
N PHE A 47 -8.45 -9.98 20.33
CA PHE A 47 -7.12 -9.46 20.69
C PHE A 47 -6.05 -10.56 20.70
N SER A 48 -6.39 -11.75 21.20
CA SER A 48 -5.49 -12.91 21.23
C SER A 48 -5.05 -13.40 19.85
N ASP A 49 -5.87 -13.18 18.82
CA ASP A 49 -5.54 -13.57 17.45
C ASP A 49 -4.46 -12.64 16.89
N PHE A 50 -4.64 -11.33 17.08
CA PHE A 50 -3.66 -10.31 16.69
C PHE A 50 -2.39 -10.30 17.52
N ALA A 51 -2.46 -10.72 18.80
CA ALA A 51 -1.30 -10.80 19.69
C ALA A 51 -0.27 -11.87 19.27
N ARG A 52 -0.56 -12.66 18.22
CA ARG A 52 0.41 -13.56 17.56
C ARG A 52 1.39 -12.81 16.66
N LEU A 53 1.07 -11.58 16.27
CA LEU A 53 2.01 -10.71 15.56
C LEU A 53 3.18 -10.34 16.50
N PRO A 54 4.38 -10.08 15.97
CA PRO A 54 5.56 -9.69 16.75
C PRO A 54 5.48 -8.21 17.21
N ILE A 55 4.38 -7.84 17.86
CA ILE A 55 4.04 -6.49 18.31
C ILE A 55 3.73 -6.52 19.81
N SER A 56 4.18 -5.52 20.56
CA SER A 56 3.87 -5.47 21.99
C SER A 56 2.38 -5.21 22.24
N ASN A 57 1.82 -5.76 23.33
CA ASN A 57 0.42 -5.57 23.69
C ASN A 57 0.02 -4.09 23.80
N ALA A 58 0.92 -3.23 24.27
CA ALA A 58 0.67 -1.79 24.37
C ALA A 58 0.54 -1.14 22.98
N VAL A 59 1.42 -1.48 22.05
CA VAL A 59 1.36 -0.96 20.67
C VAL A 59 0.14 -1.54 19.96
N LEU A 60 -0.15 -2.83 20.10
CA LEU A 60 -1.34 -3.47 19.53
C LEU A 60 -2.64 -2.82 20.02
N THR A 61 -2.76 -2.59 21.33
CA THR A 61 -3.92 -1.90 21.93
C THR A 61 -4.09 -0.50 21.34
N SER A 62 -2.99 0.26 21.23
CA SER A 62 -3.00 1.58 20.62
C SER A 62 -3.45 1.53 19.16
N ARG A 63 -2.95 0.58 18.37
CA ARG A 63 -3.25 0.41 16.95
C ARG A 63 -4.69 -0.02 16.70
N LEU A 64 -5.18 -1.03 17.40
CA LEU A 64 -6.59 -1.44 17.34
C LEU A 64 -7.50 -0.27 17.71
N GLY A 65 -7.15 0.52 18.73
CA GLY A 65 -7.89 1.72 19.10
C GLY A 65 -7.90 2.80 18.01
N SER A 66 -6.77 3.03 17.33
CA SER A 66 -6.71 3.95 16.19
C SER A 66 -7.53 3.43 15.01
N MET A 67 -7.40 2.16 14.64
CA MET A 67 -8.17 1.58 13.53
C MET A 67 -9.69 1.60 13.78
N VAL A 68 -10.12 1.53 15.04
CA VAL A 68 -11.53 1.74 15.41
C VAL A 68 -11.94 3.21 15.22
N ARG A 69 -11.12 4.16 15.67
CA ARG A 69 -11.38 5.60 15.45
C ARG A 69 -11.38 5.98 13.97
N ASP A 70 -10.51 5.35 13.18
CA ASP A 70 -10.33 5.59 11.76
C ASP A 70 -11.37 4.84 10.90
N GLY A 71 -12.31 4.11 11.51
CA GLY A 71 -13.40 3.43 10.80
C GLY A 71 -12.98 2.17 10.03
N LEU A 72 -11.81 1.60 10.32
CA LEU A 72 -11.37 0.32 9.73
C LEU A 72 -11.87 -0.89 10.52
N LEU A 73 -12.06 -0.75 11.83
CA LEU A 73 -12.51 -1.84 12.69
C LEU A 73 -13.70 -1.42 13.54
N ASP A 74 -14.68 -2.30 13.68
CA ASP A 74 -15.75 -2.15 14.66
C ASP A 74 -15.39 -2.90 15.93
N ARG A 75 -15.40 -2.20 17.06
CA ARG A 75 -15.23 -2.82 18.38
C ARG A 75 -16.58 -3.33 18.89
N GLN A 76 -16.79 -4.64 18.85
CA GLN A 76 -18.02 -5.28 19.32
C GLN A 76 -17.81 -5.97 20.67
N ILE A 77 -18.54 -5.56 21.69
CA ILE A 77 -18.56 -6.25 22.99
C ILE A 77 -19.56 -7.39 22.91
N TYR A 78 -19.08 -8.64 22.99
CA TYR A 78 -19.94 -9.83 22.95
C TYR A 78 -20.11 -10.50 24.32
N GLN A 79 -19.34 -10.07 25.33
CA GLN A 79 -19.48 -10.54 26.71
C GLN A 79 -19.14 -9.38 27.65
N GLN A 80 -19.98 -9.12 28.64
CA GLN A 80 -19.76 -8.01 29.59
C GLN A 80 -19.00 -8.45 30.86
N GLN A 81 -19.04 -9.74 31.23
CA GLN A 81 -18.40 -10.26 32.44
C GLN A 81 -17.78 -11.65 32.22
N PRO A 82 -16.43 -11.78 32.22
CA PRO A 82 -15.47 -10.69 31.98
C PRO A 82 -15.72 -9.98 30.64
N LEU A 83 -15.33 -8.71 30.55
CA LEU A 83 -15.47 -7.92 29.33
C LEU A 83 -14.66 -8.55 28.19
N ARG A 84 -15.34 -9.04 27.15
CA ARG A 84 -14.71 -9.53 25.92
C ARG A 84 -15.23 -8.72 24.74
N ALA A 85 -14.29 -8.09 24.05
CA ALA A 85 -14.54 -7.37 22.82
C ALA A 85 -13.83 -8.06 21.66
N GLY A 86 -14.49 -8.09 20.50
CA GLY A 86 -13.90 -8.39 19.21
C GLY A 86 -13.67 -7.10 18.41
N TYR A 87 -12.83 -7.22 17.39
CA TYR A 87 -12.53 -6.20 16.41
C TYR A 87 -12.89 -6.78 15.04
N LEU A 88 -13.97 -6.32 14.44
CA LEU A 88 -14.45 -6.81 13.15
C LEU A 88 -14.07 -5.86 12.03
N PRO A 89 -13.61 -6.34 10.87
CA PRO A 89 -13.29 -5.45 9.76
C PRO A 89 -14.55 -4.85 9.16
N THR A 90 -14.55 -3.52 9.04
CA THR A 90 -15.59 -2.74 8.35
C THR A 90 -15.57 -3.01 6.84
N ALA A 91 -16.54 -2.45 6.10
CA ALA A 91 -16.57 -2.57 4.65
C ALA A 91 -15.33 -1.92 4.01
N GLU A 92 -14.88 -0.80 4.56
CA GLU A 92 -13.72 -0.03 4.12
C GLU A 92 -12.43 -0.81 4.35
N CYS A 93 -12.28 -1.47 5.50
CA CYS A 93 -11.15 -2.33 5.78
C CYS A 93 -11.11 -3.56 4.84
N ARG A 94 -12.27 -4.16 4.55
CA ARG A 94 -12.36 -5.28 3.59
C ARG A 94 -11.94 -4.89 2.18
N GLN A 95 -12.12 -3.64 1.78
CA GLN A 95 -11.72 -3.13 0.47
C GLN A 95 -10.22 -2.87 0.33
N LEU A 96 -9.41 -3.05 1.39
CA LEU A 96 -7.94 -2.96 1.32
C LEU A 96 -7.27 -4.22 0.74
N TRP A 97 -8.02 -5.29 0.47
CA TRP A 97 -7.45 -6.54 -0.07
C TRP A 97 -6.63 -6.36 -1.36
N PRO A 98 -6.98 -5.49 -2.34
CA PRO A 98 -6.19 -5.33 -3.56
C PRO A 98 -4.80 -4.75 -3.28
N VAL A 99 -4.69 -3.87 -2.28
CA VAL A 99 -3.42 -3.30 -1.83
C VAL A 99 -2.53 -4.41 -1.28
N LEU A 100 -3.05 -5.26 -0.40
CA LEU A 100 -2.30 -6.37 0.20
C LEU A 100 -1.86 -7.40 -0.84
N ILE A 101 -2.70 -7.73 -1.81
CA ILE A 101 -2.37 -8.67 -2.90
C ILE A 101 -1.32 -8.08 -3.84
N SER A 102 -1.40 -6.78 -4.12
CA SER A 102 -0.38 -6.08 -4.92
C SER A 102 0.98 -6.05 -4.20
N ILE A 103 0.99 -5.79 -2.90
CA ILE A 103 2.20 -5.80 -2.06
C ILE A 103 2.81 -7.21 -2.06
N TRP A 104 2.00 -8.24 -1.80
CA TRP A 104 2.43 -9.63 -1.80
C TRP A 104 3.08 -10.03 -3.13
N GLN A 105 2.43 -9.74 -4.26
CA GLN A 105 2.94 -10.10 -5.58
C GLN A 105 4.27 -9.38 -5.86
N TRP A 106 4.35 -8.10 -5.52
CA TRP A 106 5.56 -7.32 -5.76
C TRP A 106 6.74 -7.82 -4.90
N GLU A 107 6.53 -8.02 -3.59
CA GLU A 107 7.55 -8.56 -2.67
C GLU A 107 8.03 -9.93 -3.16
N ARG A 108 7.10 -10.85 -3.47
CA ARG A 108 7.43 -12.19 -3.97
C ARG A 108 8.26 -12.16 -5.26
N THR A 109 8.00 -11.21 -6.15
CA THR A 109 8.66 -11.16 -7.47
C THR A 109 10.03 -10.48 -7.41
N TRP A 110 10.16 -9.41 -6.62
CA TRP A 110 11.30 -8.49 -6.70
C TRP A 110 12.19 -8.45 -5.45
N VAL A 111 11.84 -9.22 -4.41
CA VAL A 111 12.59 -9.32 -3.15
C VAL A 111 13.05 -10.77 -2.97
N HIS A 112 14.17 -11.09 -3.64
CA HIS A 112 14.65 -12.46 -3.82
C HIS A 112 14.99 -13.17 -2.51
N ASP A 113 15.56 -12.46 -1.54
CA ASP A 113 16.03 -13.03 -0.26
C ASP A 113 14.92 -13.72 0.56
N ARG A 114 13.64 -13.48 0.22
CA ARG A 114 12.48 -14.01 0.96
C ARG A 114 11.30 -14.44 0.06
N SER A 115 11.51 -14.48 -1.25
CA SER A 115 10.46 -14.85 -2.21
C SER A 115 9.86 -16.23 -1.91
N ASP A 116 10.66 -17.12 -1.30
CA ASP A 116 10.28 -18.48 -0.90
C ASP A 116 9.59 -18.59 0.46
N GLU A 117 9.55 -17.53 1.26
CA GLU A 117 8.84 -17.50 2.54
C GLU A 117 7.38 -17.06 2.39
N LEU A 118 7.06 -16.33 1.32
CA LEU A 118 5.71 -15.83 1.09
C LEU A 118 4.80 -16.97 0.60
N PRO A 119 3.57 -17.07 1.13
CA PRO A 119 2.61 -18.09 0.70
C PRO A 119 2.22 -17.90 -0.77
N LEU A 120 1.65 -18.94 -1.36
CA LEU A 120 1.00 -18.83 -2.66
C LEU A 120 -0.42 -18.30 -2.49
N MET A 121 -0.95 -17.67 -3.54
CA MET A 121 -2.35 -17.23 -3.59
C MET A 121 -3.08 -18.06 -4.64
N ARG A 122 -4.09 -18.80 -4.22
CA ARG A 122 -4.93 -19.62 -5.09
C ARG A 122 -6.24 -18.90 -5.38
N HIS A 123 -6.62 -18.87 -6.64
CA HIS A 123 -7.91 -18.33 -7.04
C HIS A 123 -8.96 -19.44 -6.92
N ARG A 124 -9.96 -19.24 -6.06
CA ARG A 124 -10.96 -20.25 -5.73
C ARG A 124 -11.79 -20.69 -6.94
N SER A 125 -12.05 -19.82 -7.92
CA SER A 125 -12.92 -20.16 -9.05
C SER A 125 -12.22 -21.06 -10.09
N CYS A 126 -10.93 -20.85 -10.36
CA CYS A 126 -10.18 -21.67 -11.32
C CYS A 126 -9.25 -22.70 -10.68
N GLY A 127 -9.03 -22.62 -9.37
CA GLY A 127 -8.17 -23.53 -8.60
C GLY A 127 -6.67 -23.34 -8.82
N GLN A 128 -6.25 -22.35 -9.60
CA GLN A 128 -4.83 -22.10 -9.92
C GLN A 128 -4.18 -21.12 -8.95
N ASP A 129 -2.88 -21.33 -8.70
CA ASP A 129 -2.04 -20.39 -7.97
C ASP A 129 -1.67 -19.24 -8.92
N PHE A 130 -2.16 -18.04 -8.66
CA PHE A 130 -2.14 -16.94 -9.64
C PHE A 130 -1.06 -15.89 -9.32
N ALA A 131 -0.69 -15.12 -10.34
CA ALA A 131 -0.13 -13.78 -10.19
C ALA A 131 -1.18 -12.74 -10.62
N PRO A 132 -1.49 -11.71 -9.80
CA PRO A 132 -2.49 -10.71 -10.16
C PRO A 132 -2.01 -9.84 -11.32
N ILE A 133 -2.86 -9.65 -12.31
CA ILE A 133 -2.66 -8.70 -13.41
C ILE A 133 -3.49 -7.45 -13.12
N LEU A 134 -2.85 -6.28 -13.15
CA LEU A 134 -3.54 -4.99 -13.11
C LEU A 134 -4.20 -4.73 -14.47
N ARG A 135 -5.47 -4.36 -14.46
CA ARG A 135 -6.21 -3.96 -15.66
C ARG A 135 -7.08 -2.75 -15.41
N CYS A 136 -7.48 -2.10 -16.50
CA CYS A 136 -8.50 -1.06 -16.48
C CYS A 136 -9.89 -1.71 -16.31
N GLU A 137 -10.69 -1.24 -15.35
CA GLU A 137 -12.07 -1.71 -15.18
C GLU A 137 -12.93 -1.48 -16.44
N HIS A 138 -12.72 -0.37 -17.15
CA HIS A 138 -13.58 0.00 -18.28
C HIS A 138 -13.37 -0.87 -19.53
N CYS A 139 -12.13 -1.09 -19.95
CA CYS A 139 -11.83 -1.81 -21.19
C CYS A 139 -11.23 -3.21 -20.95
N HIS A 140 -11.00 -3.60 -19.69
CA HIS A 140 -10.42 -4.86 -19.26
C HIS A 140 -9.02 -5.20 -19.80
N ALA A 141 -8.39 -4.28 -20.55
CA ALA A 141 -7.02 -4.44 -21.02
C ALA A 141 -6.05 -4.46 -19.83
N PRO A 142 -5.06 -5.37 -19.81
CA PRO A 142 -3.92 -5.27 -18.90
C PRO A 142 -3.26 -3.90 -19.02
N THR A 143 -2.82 -3.34 -17.90
CA THR A 143 -2.24 -1.99 -17.83
C THR A 143 -1.06 -1.93 -16.88
N ASP A 144 -0.07 -1.12 -17.20
CA ASP A 144 1.03 -0.76 -16.30
C ASP A 144 1.11 0.76 -16.02
N ALA A 145 2.16 1.19 -15.33
CA ALA A 145 2.36 2.58 -14.94
C ALA A 145 2.44 3.57 -16.13
N LEU A 146 2.95 3.10 -17.28
CA LEU A 146 3.17 3.92 -18.47
C LEU A 146 1.87 4.13 -19.26
N ASP A 147 0.92 3.20 -19.14
CA ASP A 147 -0.40 3.28 -19.76
C ASP A 147 -1.33 4.29 -19.08
N ILE A 148 -0.95 4.83 -17.92
CA ILE A 148 -1.79 5.74 -17.15
C ILE A 148 -1.26 7.18 -17.23
N GLU A 149 -2.16 8.11 -17.54
CA GLU A 149 -1.92 9.53 -17.38
C GLU A 149 -2.47 9.99 -16.02
N ALA A 150 -1.59 10.49 -15.17
CA ALA A 150 -1.95 11.02 -13.85
C ALA A 150 -1.82 12.55 -13.83
N ARG A 151 -2.90 13.22 -13.42
CA ARG A 151 -2.94 14.68 -13.25
C ARG A 151 -3.49 15.01 -11.87
N TRP A 152 -3.09 16.16 -11.32
CA TRP A 152 -3.72 16.65 -10.09
C TRP A 152 -5.20 16.95 -10.34
N GLY A 153 -6.05 16.41 -9.47
CA GLY A 153 -7.45 16.79 -9.37
C GLY A 153 -7.63 18.06 -8.51
N PRO A 154 -8.88 18.51 -8.27
CA PRO A 154 -9.11 19.79 -7.62
C PRO A 154 -8.70 19.82 -6.14
N SER A 155 -8.69 18.66 -5.45
CA SER A 155 -8.13 18.56 -4.09
C SER A 155 -6.63 18.20 -4.06
N GLY A 156 -6.00 18.13 -5.23
CA GLY A 156 -4.63 17.67 -5.42
C GLY A 156 -3.56 18.66 -4.94
N GLY A 157 -2.31 18.19 -4.99
CA GLY A 157 -1.12 18.99 -4.73
C GLY A 157 -0.26 18.46 -3.58
N TRP A 158 1.06 18.62 -3.72
CA TRP A 158 2.06 18.08 -2.80
C TRP A 158 1.86 18.50 -1.34
N ALA A 159 1.50 19.76 -1.10
CA ALA A 159 1.29 20.28 0.25
C ALA A 159 0.19 19.56 1.04
N ARG A 160 -0.78 18.95 0.33
CA ARG A 160 -1.93 18.24 0.91
C ARG A 160 -1.78 16.73 0.89
N SER A 161 -0.91 16.21 0.02
CA SER A 161 -0.66 14.78 -0.15
C SER A 161 0.53 14.27 0.66
N VAL A 162 1.40 15.14 1.19
CA VAL A 162 2.43 14.74 2.15
C VAL A 162 1.84 14.81 3.56
N PRO A 163 1.71 13.68 4.30
CA PRO A 163 1.20 13.70 5.67
C PRO A 163 1.95 14.69 6.56
N GLN A 164 1.24 15.64 7.20
CA GLN A 164 1.86 16.57 8.15
C GLN A 164 2.41 15.85 9.40
N ALA A 165 1.78 14.74 9.79
CA ALA A 165 2.20 13.90 10.89
C ALA A 165 2.25 12.42 10.47
N THR A 166 3.43 11.83 10.58
CA THR A 166 3.57 10.44 11.04
C THR A 166 4.54 10.50 12.21
N THR A 167 4.17 9.82 13.29
CA THR A 167 4.84 9.72 14.59
C THR A 167 6.35 9.94 14.51
N ARG A 168 6.95 10.73 15.43
CA ARG A 168 8.41 10.77 15.63
C ARG A 168 8.93 9.35 15.84
N LYS A 169 9.26 8.63 14.77
CA LYS A 169 10.19 7.52 14.82
C LYS A 169 11.56 8.19 14.84
N ARG A 170 12.02 8.53 16.06
CA ARG A 170 13.45 8.32 16.34
C ARG A 170 13.72 6.90 15.85
N LEU A 171 14.61 6.74 14.87
CA LEU A 171 15.32 5.48 14.70
C LEU A 171 16.06 5.21 16.02
N ARG A 172 15.38 4.65 17.01
CA ARG A 172 16.05 3.76 17.95
C ARG A 172 16.12 2.46 17.20
N THR A 173 17.34 2.10 16.84
CA THR A 173 17.79 0.72 16.71
C THR A 173 17.11 -0.14 17.77
N ALA A 174 16.02 -0.78 17.38
CA ALA A 174 15.64 -2.11 17.83
C ALA A 174 15.87 -2.92 16.55
N ASP A 175 16.90 -3.75 16.40
CA ASP A 175 17.22 -4.90 17.24
C ASP A 175 15.99 -5.56 17.91
N SER A 176 14.89 -5.60 17.17
CA SER A 176 13.93 -6.68 17.26
C SER A 176 14.17 -7.54 16.03
N GLY A 177 14.92 -8.63 16.18
CA GLY A 177 15.24 -9.61 15.15
C GLY A 177 14.02 -10.40 14.63
N ALA A 178 12.93 -9.72 14.30
CA ALA A 178 11.81 -10.25 13.54
C ALA A 178 11.75 -9.48 12.21
N PRO A 179 12.10 -10.10 11.07
CA PRO A 179 11.93 -9.46 9.78
C PRO A 179 10.45 -9.18 9.55
N GLY A 180 10.09 -7.91 9.35
CA GLY A 180 8.73 -7.50 9.01
C GLY A 180 8.26 -8.22 7.75
N MET A 181 6.96 -8.54 7.64
CA MET A 181 6.43 -9.33 6.51
C MET A 181 6.59 -8.61 5.15
N PHE A 182 6.77 -7.27 5.17
CA PHE A 182 6.84 -6.40 3.99
C PHE A 182 8.04 -5.42 4.06
N PRO A 183 9.29 -5.91 4.13
CA PRO A 183 10.42 -5.08 4.51
C PRO A 183 10.75 -4.01 3.46
N GLN A 184 10.71 -4.34 2.16
CA GLN A 184 11.01 -3.35 1.11
C GLN A 184 9.83 -2.44 0.82
N THR A 185 8.60 -2.95 0.92
CA THR A 185 7.40 -2.10 0.88
C THR A 185 7.46 -1.05 1.98
N MET A 186 7.90 -1.39 3.19
CA MET A 186 8.08 -0.41 4.27
C MET A 186 9.23 0.56 4.03
N ALA A 187 10.27 0.18 3.29
CA ALA A 187 11.28 1.14 2.83
C ALA A 187 10.70 2.20 1.85
N ILE A 188 9.70 1.79 1.06
CA ILE A 188 9.06 2.61 0.02
C ILE A 188 7.88 3.43 0.56
N PHE A 189 6.97 2.83 1.34
CA PHE A 189 5.74 3.43 1.88
C PHE A 189 5.85 3.83 3.36
N GLY A 190 6.74 3.23 4.14
CA GLY A 190 6.81 3.38 5.61
C GLY A 190 7.35 4.74 6.10
N ASN A 191 7.68 5.63 5.18
CA ASN A 191 8.05 7.01 5.46
C ASN A 191 7.31 7.94 4.49
N ARG A 192 6.67 8.98 5.03
CA ARG A 192 5.92 9.99 4.26
C ARG A 192 6.71 10.55 3.08
N TRP A 193 8.02 10.72 3.22
CA TRP A 193 8.87 11.28 2.18
C TRP A 193 9.30 10.25 1.15
N SER A 194 9.49 8.99 1.54
CA SER A 194 9.70 7.90 0.58
C SER A 194 8.47 7.79 -0.34
N ALA A 195 7.27 7.77 0.22
CA ALA A 195 6.04 7.72 -0.56
C ALA A 195 5.85 8.95 -1.45
N ALA A 196 6.17 10.16 -0.95
CA ALA A 196 6.07 11.39 -1.73
C ALA A 196 7.09 11.44 -2.89
N ILE A 197 8.33 10.97 -2.67
CA ILE A 197 9.35 10.87 -3.72
C ILE A 197 8.94 9.84 -4.77
N LEU A 198 8.43 8.69 -4.35
CA LEU A 198 7.93 7.68 -5.28
C LEU A 198 6.77 8.23 -6.13
N GLY A 199 5.79 8.86 -5.49
CA GLY A 199 4.68 9.51 -6.20
C GLY A 199 5.17 10.59 -7.17
N ALA A 200 6.19 11.38 -6.78
CA ALA A 200 6.78 12.39 -7.64
C ALA A 200 7.50 11.78 -8.84
N ALA A 201 8.17 10.64 -8.67
CA ALA A 201 8.80 9.89 -9.75
C ALA A 201 7.77 9.34 -10.74
N PHE A 202 6.65 8.77 -10.26
CA PHE A 202 5.54 8.35 -11.13
C PHE A 202 4.88 9.52 -11.87
N LEU A 203 4.85 10.71 -11.27
CA LEU A 203 4.42 11.96 -11.92
C LEU A 203 5.53 12.61 -12.79
N GLY A 204 6.59 11.86 -13.13
CA GLY A 204 7.63 12.25 -14.08
C GLY A 204 8.72 13.16 -13.51
N THR A 205 8.81 13.33 -12.19
CA THR A 205 9.91 14.09 -11.57
C THR A 205 11.19 13.26 -11.64
N ARG A 206 12.26 13.82 -12.24
CA ARG A 206 13.52 13.11 -12.46
C ARG A 206 14.74 13.80 -11.87
N ARG A 207 14.67 15.09 -11.55
CA ARG A 207 15.83 15.86 -11.08
C ARG A 207 15.75 16.13 -9.60
N PHE A 208 16.90 16.12 -8.93
CA PHE A 208 17.01 16.39 -7.50
C PHE A 208 16.35 17.73 -7.10
N SER A 209 16.66 18.80 -7.82
CA SER A 209 16.10 20.14 -7.59
C SER A 209 14.57 20.16 -7.71
N ASP A 210 14.02 19.38 -8.65
CA ASP A 210 12.58 19.33 -8.88
C ASP A 210 11.87 18.57 -7.75
N PHE A 211 12.47 17.49 -7.23
CA PHE A 211 11.96 16.81 -6.03
C PHE A 211 11.93 17.77 -4.83
N GLN A 212 13.02 18.51 -4.59
CA GLN A 212 13.07 19.47 -3.49
C GLN A 212 12.01 20.57 -3.64
N ALA A 213 11.92 21.18 -4.82
CA ALA A 213 11.00 22.28 -5.09
C ALA A 213 9.53 21.84 -4.95
N ARG A 214 9.18 20.67 -5.49
CA ARG A 214 7.82 20.12 -5.46
C ARG A 214 7.39 19.72 -4.06
N LEU A 215 8.25 19.01 -3.34
CA LEU A 215 7.93 18.44 -2.02
C LEU A 215 8.15 19.42 -0.86
N LYS A 216 8.85 20.53 -1.10
CA LYS A 216 9.33 21.46 -0.06
C LYS A 216 10.09 20.72 1.06
N ALA A 217 10.82 19.67 0.68
CA ALA A 217 11.54 18.80 1.59
C ALA A 217 13.00 19.27 1.78
N PRO A 218 13.60 19.07 2.98
CA PRO A 218 15.02 19.36 3.19
C PRO A 218 15.92 18.58 2.22
N ALA A 219 16.98 19.23 1.72
CA ALA A 219 17.91 18.65 0.74
C ALA A 219 18.49 17.30 1.17
N ALA A 220 19.00 17.24 2.40
CA ALA A 220 19.60 16.03 2.96
C ALA A 220 18.60 14.86 3.00
N LEU A 221 17.32 15.15 3.22
CA LEU A 221 16.28 14.13 3.27
C LEU A 221 15.99 13.59 1.86
N VAL A 222 15.84 14.47 0.88
CA VAL A 222 15.65 14.06 -0.53
C VAL A 222 16.83 13.21 -1.00
N ALA A 223 18.07 13.63 -0.67
CA ALA A 223 19.28 12.92 -1.06
C ALA A 223 19.33 11.52 -0.44
N ASP A 224 19.07 11.42 0.87
CA ASP A 224 19.03 10.15 1.60
C ASP A 224 17.98 9.19 1.03
N ARG A 225 16.78 9.69 0.72
CA ARG A 225 15.70 8.85 0.16
C ARG A 225 15.95 8.42 -1.28
N LEU A 226 16.48 9.31 -2.12
CA LEU A 226 16.87 8.97 -3.50
C LEU A 226 17.99 7.93 -3.51
N LYS A 227 18.99 8.10 -2.63
CA LYS A 227 20.05 7.11 -2.42
C LYS A 227 19.45 5.77 -2.02
N LEU A 228 18.59 5.73 -0.99
CA LEU A 228 17.90 4.51 -0.58
C LEU A 228 17.20 3.84 -1.77
N PHE A 229 16.43 4.60 -2.57
CA PHE A 229 15.71 4.06 -3.73
C PHE A 229 16.65 3.53 -4.81
N CYS A 230 17.83 4.11 -5.00
CA CYS A 230 18.87 3.54 -5.85
C CYS A 230 19.43 2.25 -5.26
N ASP A 231 19.74 2.24 -3.95
CA ASP A 231 20.32 1.09 -3.25
C ASP A 231 19.39 -0.14 -3.29
N ILE A 232 18.06 0.07 -3.19
CA ILE A 232 17.06 -1.02 -3.29
C ILE A 232 16.57 -1.27 -4.73
N GLY A 233 17.12 -0.54 -5.72
CA GLY A 233 16.85 -0.73 -7.14
C GLY A 233 15.47 -0.24 -7.62
N ILE A 234 14.82 0.68 -6.91
CA ILE A 234 13.56 1.34 -7.33
C ILE A 234 13.83 2.44 -8.35
N LEU A 235 14.90 3.20 -8.13
CA LEU A 235 15.38 4.23 -9.04
C LEU A 235 16.77 3.84 -9.55
N GLN A 236 17.13 4.37 -10.71
CA GLN A 236 18.49 4.36 -11.23
C GLN A 236 18.92 5.80 -11.47
N ALA A 237 20.09 6.16 -10.91
CA ALA A 237 20.74 7.41 -11.22
C ALA A 237 21.46 7.31 -12.58
N ALA A 238 21.19 8.25 -13.47
CA ALA A 238 21.85 8.41 -14.75
C ALA A 238 22.47 9.80 -14.85
N ALA A 239 23.68 9.89 -15.38
CA ALA A 239 24.31 11.19 -15.67
C ALA A 239 23.55 11.90 -16.79
N HIS A 240 23.33 13.21 -16.64
CA HIS A 240 22.65 14.00 -17.66
C HIS A 240 23.54 14.12 -18.90
N PRO A 241 23.01 13.88 -20.13
CA PRO A 241 23.83 13.82 -21.35
C PRO A 241 24.65 15.08 -21.65
N GLN A 242 24.15 16.24 -21.21
CA GLN A 242 24.75 17.55 -21.47
C GLN A 242 25.51 18.14 -20.27
N ARG A 243 25.39 17.52 -19.09
CA ARG A 243 26.00 18.01 -17.83
C ARG A 243 26.34 16.82 -16.93
N ALA A 244 27.59 16.38 -16.95
CA ALA A 244 28.03 15.20 -16.20
C ALA A 244 27.90 15.35 -14.67
N ASP A 245 27.81 16.59 -14.16
CA ASP A 245 27.56 16.92 -12.76
C ASP A 245 26.09 16.78 -12.34
N TRP A 246 25.18 16.57 -13.29
CA TRP A 246 23.74 16.47 -13.03
C TRP A 246 23.29 15.02 -13.09
N SER A 247 22.65 14.55 -12.04
CA SER A 247 22.03 13.22 -12.00
C SER A 247 20.52 13.32 -12.24
N GLU A 248 20.02 12.50 -13.16
CA GLU A 248 18.60 12.21 -13.31
C GLU A 248 18.28 10.85 -12.68
N TYR A 249 17.10 10.74 -12.06
CA TYR A 249 16.62 9.55 -11.40
C TYR A 249 15.44 8.99 -12.18
N HIS A 250 15.59 7.76 -12.68
CA HIS A 250 14.59 7.09 -13.50
C HIS A 250 14.06 5.86 -12.77
N LEU A 251 12.76 5.59 -12.88
CA LEU A 251 12.18 4.35 -12.36
C LEU A 251 12.76 3.16 -13.13
N THR A 252 13.22 2.16 -12.39
CA THR A 252 13.66 0.87 -12.95
C THR A 252 12.45 -0.01 -13.28
N PRO A 253 12.62 -1.17 -13.94
CA PRO A 253 11.56 -2.17 -14.05
C PRO A 253 10.96 -2.58 -12.69
N LYS A 254 11.80 -2.73 -11.66
CA LYS A 254 11.36 -3.02 -10.28
C LYS A 254 10.50 -1.90 -9.69
N GLY A 255 10.92 -0.65 -9.92
CA GLY A 255 10.17 0.54 -9.49
C GLY A 255 8.82 0.68 -10.19
N LEU A 256 8.79 0.47 -11.51
CA LEU A 256 7.55 0.48 -12.31
C LEU A 256 6.60 -0.64 -11.90
N ALA A 257 7.11 -1.84 -11.59
CA ALA A 257 6.31 -2.98 -11.16
C ALA A 257 5.61 -2.77 -9.80
N PHE A 258 5.99 -1.73 -9.04
CA PHE A 258 5.32 -1.37 -7.79
C PHE A 258 4.02 -0.58 -8.00
N TYR A 259 3.74 -0.17 -9.24
CA TYR A 259 2.58 0.64 -9.57
C TYR A 259 1.21 0.05 -9.16
N PRO A 260 0.95 -1.27 -9.24
CA PRO A 260 -0.32 -1.84 -8.76
C PRO A 260 -0.60 -1.53 -7.28
N VAL A 261 0.44 -1.47 -6.43
CA VAL A 261 0.30 -1.06 -5.02
C VAL A 261 -0.16 0.40 -4.93
N VAL A 262 0.45 1.27 -5.73
CA VAL A 262 0.13 2.71 -5.77
C VAL A 262 -1.29 2.93 -6.31
N ALA A 263 -1.64 2.29 -7.42
CA ALA A 263 -2.93 2.44 -8.08
C ALA A 263 -4.08 1.97 -7.18
N THR A 264 -3.98 0.75 -6.62
CA THR A 264 -5.02 0.20 -5.74
C THR A 264 -5.16 0.99 -4.44
N ALA A 265 -4.07 1.53 -3.90
CA ALA A 265 -4.12 2.39 -2.72
C ALA A 265 -4.83 3.72 -3.03
N ILE A 266 -4.51 4.37 -4.15
CA ILE A 266 -5.16 5.62 -4.58
C ILE A 266 -6.66 5.40 -4.81
N ASP A 267 -7.03 4.29 -5.46
CA ASP A 267 -8.42 3.94 -5.72
C ASP A 267 -9.22 3.74 -4.42
N TRP A 268 -8.67 2.97 -3.47
CA TRP A 268 -9.26 2.83 -2.14
C TRP A 268 -9.43 4.20 -1.46
N ALA A 269 -8.40 5.06 -1.53
CA ALA A 269 -8.44 6.39 -0.93
C ALA A 269 -9.53 7.28 -1.53
N HIS A 270 -9.64 7.33 -2.86
CA HIS A 270 -10.66 8.13 -3.55
C HIS A 270 -12.07 7.58 -3.35
N THR A 271 -12.23 6.26 -3.22
CA THR A 271 -13.51 5.61 -2.97
C THR A 271 -14.05 5.95 -1.58
N HIS A 272 -13.17 5.94 -0.57
CA HIS A 272 -13.61 6.09 0.81
C HIS A 272 -13.50 7.50 1.34
N TYR A 273 -12.39 8.22 1.09
CA TYR A 273 -12.25 9.58 1.59
C TYR A 273 -13.04 10.57 0.76
N ARG A 274 -14.08 11.17 1.37
CA ARG A 274 -15.03 12.06 0.70
C ARG A 274 -14.74 13.50 1.08
N GLY A 275 -14.39 14.32 0.09
CA GLY A 275 -14.28 15.76 0.23
C GLY A 275 -15.09 16.48 -0.83
N ALA A 276 -15.70 17.60 -0.49
CA ALA A 276 -16.50 18.40 -1.43
C ALA A 276 -15.68 18.94 -2.63
N GLU A 277 -14.35 18.98 -2.50
CA GLU A 277 -13.42 19.43 -3.54
C GLU A 277 -13.19 18.38 -4.66
N GLY A 278 -13.62 17.12 -4.47
CA GLY A 278 -13.37 16.05 -5.44
C GLY A 278 -11.98 15.37 -5.29
N PRO A 279 -11.54 14.59 -6.30
CA PRO A 279 -10.39 13.69 -6.15
C PRO A 279 -9.05 14.43 -6.11
N ALA A 280 -8.06 13.82 -5.46
CA ALA A 280 -6.72 14.38 -5.36
C ALA A 280 -5.92 14.15 -6.65
N LEU A 281 -6.10 12.98 -7.29
CA LEU A 281 -5.55 12.68 -8.61
C LEU A 281 -6.68 12.27 -9.56
N VAL A 282 -6.56 12.68 -10.82
CA VAL A 282 -7.35 12.16 -11.93
C VAL A 282 -6.44 11.24 -12.73
N LEU A 283 -6.77 9.95 -12.73
CA LEU A 283 -6.07 8.92 -13.48
C LEU A 283 -6.87 8.60 -14.73
N THR A 284 -6.24 8.67 -15.90
CA THR A 284 -6.87 8.37 -17.20
C THR A 284 -6.09 7.25 -17.87
N HIS A 285 -6.79 6.20 -18.30
CA HIS A 285 -6.15 5.15 -19.09
C HIS A 285 -5.93 5.64 -20.51
N ARG A 286 -4.69 5.63 -20.99
CA ARG A 286 -4.30 6.21 -22.29
C ARG A 286 -5.00 5.54 -23.46
N ALA A 287 -5.19 4.22 -23.42
CA ALA A 287 -5.74 3.49 -24.57
C ALA A 287 -7.26 3.65 -24.73
N CYS A 288 -8.03 3.68 -23.64
CA CYS A 288 -9.50 3.83 -23.71
C CYS A 288 -9.99 5.25 -23.43
N HIS A 289 -9.11 6.17 -23.01
CA HIS A 289 -9.40 7.56 -22.67
C HIS A 289 -10.45 7.75 -21.54
N GLN A 290 -10.75 6.69 -20.79
CA GLN A 290 -11.65 6.76 -19.64
C GLN A 290 -10.88 6.96 -18.34
N ALA A 291 -11.62 7.37 -17.30
CA ALA A 291 -11.11 7.34 -15.94
C ALA A 291 -10.59 5.94 -15.61
N PHE A 292 -9.36 5.86 -15.13
CA PHE A 292 -8.73 4.59 -14.77
C PHE A 292 -9.15 4.19 -13.36
N ILE A 293 -9.92 3.10 -13.28
CA ILE A 293 -10.20 2.39 -12.04
C ILE A 293 -9.41 1.08 -12.09
N PRO A 294 -8.48 0.84 -11.15
CA PRO A 294 -7.66 -0.35 -11.13
C PRO A 294 -8.46 -1.56 -10.72
N GLN A 295 -8.36 -2.64 -11.50
CA GLN A 295 -8.93 -3.93 -11.17
C GLN A 295 -7.85 -5.01 -11.24
N LEU A 296 -7.85 -5.93 -10.28
CA LEU A 296 -6.96 -7.10 -10.31
C LEU A 296 -7.67 -8.29 -10.97
N ALA A 297 -6.98 -8.95 -11.89
CA ALA A 297 -7.46 -10.15 -12.58
C ALA A 297 -6.52 -11.33 -12.36
N CYS A 298 -7.07 -12.54 -12.43
CA CYS A 298 -6.28 -13.77 -12.44
C CYS A 298 -5.57 -13.93 -13.80
N ASP A 299 -4.27 -14.17 -13.78
CA ASP A 299 -3.45 -14.47 -14.97
C ASP A 299 -3.83 -15.78 -15.68
N HIS A 300 -4.44 -16.73 -14.98
CA HIS A 300 -4.84 -18.01 -15.58
C HIS A 300 -6.21 -17.98 -16.27
N CYS A 301 -7.23 -17.41 -15.63
CA CYS A 301 -8.61 -17.43 -16.16
C CYS A 301 -9.14 -16.06 -16.63
N GLY A 302 -8.39 -14.98 -16.41
CA GLY A 302 -8.78 -13.62 -16.78
C GLY A 302 -9.95 -13.04 -15.97
N GLN A 303 -10.52 -13.75 -15.00
CA GLN A 303 -11.63 -13.24 -14.19
C GLN A 303 -11.15 -12.19 -13.17
N THR A 304 -12.05 -11.29 -12.79
CA THR A 304 -11.81 -10.33 -11.70
C THR A 304 -11.57 -11.08 -10.40
N LEU A 305 -10.48 -10.74 -9.71
CA LEU A 305 -10.21 -11.25 -8.37
C LEU A 305 -11.10 -10.51 -7.36
N THR A 306 -11.55 -11.24 -6.34
CA THR A 306 -12.24 -10.69 -5.18
C THR A 306 -11.57 -11.17 -3.91
N GLY A 307 -11.61 -10.39 -2.83
CA GLY A 307 -10.94 -10.76 -1.57
C GLY A 307 -11.38 -12.12 -1.01
N ASN A 308 -12.67 -12.47 -1.13
CA ASN A 308 -13.21 -13.78 -0.71
C ASN A 308 -12.93 -14.91 -1.72
N GLY A 309 -12.59 -14.58 -2.97
CA GLY A 309 -12.21 -15.51 -4.02
C GLY A 309 -10.75 -15.95 -3.95
N ILE A 310 -9.97 -15.43 -2.99
CA ILE A 310 -8.55 -15.74 -2.82
C ILE A 310 -8.38 -16.66 -1.61
N GLU A 311 -7.58 -17.69 -1.79
CA GLU A 311 -7.13 -18.61 -0.75
C GLU A 311 -5.63 -18.46 -0.56
N VAL A 312 -5.19 -18.29 0.70
CA VAL A 312 -3.77 -18.28 1.05
C VAL A 312 -3.32 -19.72 1.23
N VAL A 313 -2.42 -20.18 0.38
CA VAL A 313 -1.86 -21.52 0.43
C VAL A 313 -0.48 -21.44 1.07
N PRO A 314 -0.29 -21.97 2.31
CA PRO A 314 1.03 -22.05 2.91
C PRO A 314 1.95 -22.85 1.99
N ARG A 315 3.19 -22.39 1.80
CA ARG A 315 4.20 -23.26 1.22
C ARG A 315 4.48 -24.35 2.25
N GLY A 316 4.03 -25.57 1.97
CA GLY A 316 4.44 -26.71 2.77
C GLY A 316 5.96 -26.90 2.64
N ASP A 317 6.60 -27.47 3.66
CA ASP A 317 7.96 -28.01 3.55
C ASP A 317 7.94 -29.13 2.49
N THR A 318 8.03 -28.79 1.22
CA THR A 318 8.41 -29.77 0.20
C THR A 318 9.89 -30.03 0.37
N ALA A 319 10.24 -30.88 1.33
CA ALA A 319 11.47 -31.64 1.28
C ALA A 319 11.54 -32.32 -0.10
N PRO A 320 12.69 -32.31 -0.79
CA PRO A 320 12.81 -33.03 -2.05
C PRO A 320 12.53 -34.51 -1.75
N GLN A 321 11.45 -35.03 -2.34
CA GLN A 321 11.23 -36.47 -2.38
C GLN A 321 12.39 -37.05 -3.19
N HIS A 322 13.37 -37.61 -2.47
CA HIS A 322 14.35 -38.51 -3.03
C HIS A 322 13.55 -39.58 -3.79
N ARG A 323 13.58 -39.51 -5.12
CA ARG A 323 13.12 -40.62 -5.95
C ARG A 323 14.11 -41.74 -5.73
N ASP A 324 13.76 -42.67 -4.84
CA ASP A 324 14.34 -44.00 -4.85
C ASP A 324 14.10 -44.58 -6.26
N ALA A 325 15.18 -44.69 -7.03
CA ALA A 325 15.18 -45.47 -8.25
C ALA A 325 15.26 -46.96 -7.86
N PRO A 326 14.37 -47.83 -8.35
CA PRO A 326 14.52 -49.26 -8.18
C PRO A 326 15.45 -49.82 -9.27
N GLY A 327 16.41 -50.66 -8.85
CA GLY A 327 17.13 -51.60 -9.71
C GLY A 327 18.52 -51.18 -10.13
#